data_AF-A0A3A8HGV6-F1
#
_entry.id   AF-A0A3A8HGV6-F1
#
_cell.length_a   1.000
_cell.length_b   1.000
_cell.length_c   1.000
_cell.angle_alpha   90.00
_cell.angle_beta   90.00
_cell.angle_gamma   90.00
#
_symmetry.space_group_name_H-M   'P 1'
#
loop_
_entity.id
_entity.type
_entity.pdbx_description
1 polymer ?
#
loop_
_entity_poly.entity_id
_entity_poly.type
_entity_poly.pdbx_seq_one_letter_code
_entity_poly.pdbx_strand_id
1 'polypeptide(L)'
;MRTASFIPQVLMVLLTCACTRTGPSSRTPADDPTLRLMDTLRAHARTHAPVCSPSAALLQPGGGIDLERLRAAGHPVIVWTVNDLPTMQALLRRGVDGIISDRPDLLMQAVRDFDASGDGTPGDLLDADGLIDPKRFDAQGHRGARNLRPENTLPAFESALDHQMTTLELDTVLTADGIPVLSHDPDLSPKKCRHADGSPLPAPVPIATLTVAKLQGTFVCDRLLKDRPDQTNDRALSPEAVAFAARVGLPDPYTVPTLRQVFAFAAEQADAAHEARDPLRARNARRVRFNVELKRTSEKTDIAPAHGDAVAQVVQEAGLARRVDVQSFDLRAVRSMQDRHPELRTSLLLETRPTAADVKAVE
;
A
#
# COMPACT_ATOMS: atom_id res chain seq x y z
N MET A 1 -17.30 9.88 -93.74
CA MET A 1 -16.44 8.82 -93.18
C MET A 1 -16.50 8.93 -91.67
N ARG A 2 -17.03 7.88 -91.02
CA ARG A 2 -17.08 7.73 -89.56
C ARG A 2 -15.70 7.31 -89.07
N THR A 3 -15.21 7.88 -87.98
CA THR A 3 -14.22 7.22 -87.12
C THR A 3 -14.61 7.42 -85.67
N ALA A 4 -14.56 6.30 -84.96
CA ALA A 4 -15.26 6.01 -83.72
C ALA A 4 -14.43 6.34 -82.49
N SER A 5 -15.15 6.66 -81.42
CA SER A 5 -14.69 6.73 -80.04
C SER A 5 -14.30 5.34 -79.54
N PHE A 6 -13.15 5.24 -78.87
CA PHE A 6 -12.76 4.08 -78.07
C PHE A 6 -12.20 4.58 -76.73
N ILE A 7 -12.95 4.34 -75.67
CA ILE A 7 -12.55 4.55 -74.27
C ILE A 7 -12.05 3.18 -73.75
N PRO A 8 -10.86 3.07 -73.14
CA PRO A 8 -10.45 1.84 -72.51
C PRO A 8 -11.09 1.73 -71.11
N GLN A 9 -11.88 0.69 -70.90
CA GLN A 9 -12.35 0.27 -69.57
C GLN A 9 -11.18 -0.35 -68.80
N VAL A 10 -10.68 0.35 -67.78
CA VAL A 10 -9.79 -0.22 -66.77
C VAL A 10 -10.64 -0.99 -65.76
N LEU A 11 -10.53 -2.32 -65.81
CA LEU A 11 -11.16 -3.22 -64.85
C LEU A 11 -10.38 -3.16 -63.53
N MET A 12 -10.87 -2.38 -62.57
CA MET A 12 -10.30 -2.29 -61.22
C MET A 12 -10.78 -3.51 -60.41
N VAL A 13 -9.93 -4.52 -60.32
CA VAL A 13 -10.12 -5.67 -59.43
C VAL A 13 -9.86 -5.20 -57.99
N LEU A 14 -10.93 -4.94 -57.24
CA LEU A 14 -10.88 -4.72 -55.80
C LEU A 14 -10.57 -6.04 -55.10
N LEU A 15 -9.29 -6.32 -54.84
CA LEU A 15 -8.88 -7.29 -53.83
C LEU A 15 -9.25 -6.72 -52.45
N THR A 16 -10.40 -7.12 -51.90
CA THR A 16 -10.71 -6.93 -50.48
C THR A 16 -9.79 -7.83 -49.66
N CYS A 17 -8.66 -7.28 -49.23
CA CYS A 17 -7.84 -7.88 -48.20
C CYS A 17 -8.63 -7.79 -46.88
N ALA A 18 -9.20 -8.91 -46.44
CA ALA A 18 -9.84 -9.04 -45.15
C ALA A 18 -8.74 -9.01 -44.06
N CYS A 19 -8.28 -7.81 -43.71
CA CYS A 19 -7.57 -7.59 -42.45
C CYS A 19 -8.59 -7.74 -41.32
N THR A 20 -8.63 -8.90 -40.69
CA THR A 20 -9.21 -9.08 -39.36
C THR A 20 -8.41 -8.24 -38.36
N ARG A 21 -8.75 -6.94 -38.27
CA ARG A 21 -8.39 -6.14 -37.10
C ARG A 21 -9.13 -6.74 -35.91
N THR A 22 -8.44 -7.54 -35.12
CA THR A 22 -8.85 -7.80 -33.74
C THR A 22 -8.70 -6.48 -32.98
N GLY A 23 -9.77 -5.69 -32.95
CA GLY A 23 -9.86 -4.53 -32.05
C GLY A 23 -9.77 -4.98 -30.59
N PRO A 24 -9.43 -4.08 -29.65
CA PRO A 24 -9.47 -4.41 -28.24
C PRO A 24 -10.89 -4.90 -27.90
N SER A 25 -10.95 -6.06 -27.23
CA SER A 25 -12.19 -6.70 -26.83
C SER A 25 -13.09 -5.70 -26.10
N SER A 26 -14.17 -5.28 -26.77
CA SER A 26 -15.21 -4.44 -26.21
C SER A 26 -16.08 -5.28 -25.26
N ARG A 27 -15.52 -5.76 -24.14
CA ARG A 27 -16.37 -6.21 -23.04
C ARG A 27 -17.10 -4.98 -22.51
N THR A 28 -18.43 -4.98 -22.53
CA THR A 28 -19.24 -3.95 -21.88
C THR A 28 -18.93 -3.91 -20.37
N PRO A 29 -19.28 -2.81 -19.66
CA PRO A 29 -19.06 -2.70 -18.21
C PRO A 29 -19.60 -3.90 -17.39
N ALA A 30 -20.62 -4.59 -17.93
CA ALA A 30 -21.27 -5.74 -17.30
C ALA A 30 -20.39 -7.01 -17.18
N ASP A 31 -19.30 -7.14 -17.94
CA ASP A 31 -18.51 -8.38 -18.05
C ASP A 31 -17.13 -8.33 -17.35
N ASP A 32 -16.78 -7.23 -16.67
CA ASP A 32 -15.56 -7.16 -15.88
C ASP A 32 -15.86 -7.41 -14.39
N PRO A 33 -15.53 -8.60 -13.84
CA PRO A 33 -15.78 -8.91 -12.43
C PRO A 33 -15.01 -7.98 -11.48
N THR A 34 -13.86 -7.44 -11.88
CA THR A 34 -13.11 -6.48 -11.06
C THR A 34 -13.88 -5.17 -10.92
N LEU A 35 -14.35 -4.62 -12.05
CA LEU A 35 -15.11 -3.38 -12.04
C LEU A 35 -16.43 -3.53 -11.27
N ARG A 36 -17.16 -4.63 -11.51
CA ARG A 36 -18.39 -4.95 -10.77
C ARG A 36 -18.14 -5.07 -9.27
N LEU A 37 -17.07 -5.77 -8.87
CA LEU A 37 -16.72 -5.91 -7.47
C LEU A 37 -16.48 -4.54 -6.83
N MET A 38 -15.68 -3.70 -7.48
CA MET A 38 -15.37 -2.37 -6.96
C MET A 38 -16.60 -1.45 -6.95
N ASP A 39 -17.49 -1.53 -7.94
CA ASP A 39 -18.76 -0.79 -7.96
C ASP A 39 -19.69 -1.26 -6.82
N THR A 40 -19.80 -2.56 -6.57
CA THR A 40 -20.59 -3.10 -5.46
C THR A 40 -20.02 -2.66 -4.11
N LEU A 41 -18.69 -2.68 -3.93
CA LEU A 41 -18.04 -2.16 -2.72
C LEU A 41 -18.29 -0.66 -2.54
N ARG A 42 -18.18 0.13 -3.61
CA ARG A 42 -18.44 1.57 -3.56
C ARG A 42 -19.89 1.87 -3.20
N ALA A 43 -20.86 1.13 -3.74
CA ALA A 43 -22.27 1.32 -3.45
C ALA A 43 -22.60 1.12 -1.95
N HIS A 44 -21.82 0.30 -1.25
CA HIS A 44 -21.96 0.08 0.19
C HIS A 44 -21.15 1.05 1.03
N ALA A 45 -19.98 1.47 0.54
CA ALA A 45 -19.16 2.46 1.22
C ALA A 45 -19.91 3.82 1.26
N ARG A 46 -20.39 4.19 2.44
CA ARG A 46 -21.28 5.36 2.61
C ARG A 46 -20.56 6.69 2.43
N THR A 47 -19.31 6.77 2.86
CA THR A 47 -18.58 8.05 3.01
C THR A 47 -17.42 8.18 2.03
N HIS A 48 -16.69 7.09 1.76
CA HIS A 48 -15.44 7.12 1.03
C HIS A 48 -15.39 6.03 -0.02
N ALA A 49 -15.08 6.37 -1.27
CA ALA A 49 -14.87 5.37 -2.31
C ALA A 49 -13.71 4.44 -1.92
N PRO A 50 -13.87 3.11 -2.02
CA PRO A 50 -12.82 2.17 -1.69
C PRO A 50 -11.69 2.22 -2.74
N VAL A 51 -10.49 1.87 -2.31
CA VAL A 51 -9.31 1.74 -3.18
C VAL A 51 -9.24 0.32 -3.74
N CYS A 52 -8.96 0.19 -5.04
CA CYS A 52 -8.59 -1.07 -5.66
C CYS A 52 -7.07 -1.22 -5.57
N SER A 53 -6.58 -2.22 -4.86
CA SER A 53 -5.14 -2.39 -4.63
C SER A 53 -4.63 -3.71 -5.21
N PRO A 54 -4.34 -3.78 -6.52
CA PRO A 54 -3.88 -5.00 -7.15
C PRO A 54 -2.36 -5.22 -7.05
N SER A 55 -1.95 -6.48 -7.15
CA SER A 55 -0.55 -6.78 -7.41
C SER A 55 -0.13 -6.25 -8.79
N ALA A 56 1.13 -5.85 -8.94
CA ALA A 56 1.64 -5.36 -10.23
C ALA A 56 1.45 -6.36 -11.39
N ALA A 57 1.47 -7.66 -11.08
CA ALA A 57 1.25 -8.73 -12.05
C ALA A 57 -0.14 -8.68 -12.69
N LEU A 58 -1.19 -8.28 -11.94
CA LEU A 58 -2.55 -8.21 -12.46
C LEU A 58 -2.75 -7.07 -13.47
N LEU A 59 -1.88 -6.07 -13.46
CA LEU A 59 -1.90 -4.97 -14.41
C LEU A 59 -1.03 -5.21 -15.65
N GLN A 60 -0.22 -6.28 -15.68
CA GLN A 60 0.56 -6.64 -16.88
C GLN A 60 -0.35 -7.20 -17.98
N PRO A 61 0.12 -7.23 -19.26
CA PRO A 61 -0.61 -7.90 -20.32
C PRO A 61 -0.98 -9.35 -19.92
N GLY A 62 -2.26 -9.68 -19.94
CA GLY A 62 -2.77 -10.99 -19.50
C GLY A 62 -3.10 -11.11 -18.00
N GLY A 63 -2.74 -10.12 -17.18
CA GLY A 63 -3.03 -10.09 -15.73
C GLY A 63 -4.51 -9.88 -15.39
N GLY A 64 -5.31 -9.40 -16.35
CA GLY A 64 -6.76 -9.44 -16.28
C GLY A 64 -7.44 -8.28 -15.54
N ILE A 65 -6.68 -7.32 -15.00
CA ILE A 65 -7.23 -6.05 -14.50
C ILE A 65 -6.96 -4.95 -15.53
N ASP A 66 -8.02 -4.25 -15.91
CA ASP A 66 -7.98 -3.10 -16.83
C ASP A 66 -7.91 -1.79 -16.02
N LEU A 67 -6.72 -1.21 -15.96
CA LEU A 67 -6.46 0.04 -15.24
C LEU A 67 -7.29 1.20 -15.79
N GLU A 68 -7.40 1.32 -17.11
CA GLU A 68 -8.08 2.44 -17.76
C GLU A 68 -9.57 2.42 -17.42
N ARG A 69 -10.18 1.24 -17.39
CA ARG A 69 -11.58 1.08 -16.96
C ARG A 69 -11.82 1.44 -15.51
N LEU A 70 -10.97 0.96 -14.60
CA LEU A 70 -11.09 1.28 -13.18
C LEU A 70 -10.99 2.80 -12.96
N ARG A 71 -10.03 3.44 -13.63
CA ARG A 71 -9.85 4.91 -13.57
C ARG A 71 -11.02 5.67 -14.20
N ALA A 72 -11.51 5.24 -15.36
CA ALA A 72 -12.68 5.84 -16.00
C ALA A 72 -13.95 5.73 -15.12
N ALA A 73 -14.06 4.67 -14.32
CA ALA A 73 -15.09 4.50 -13.31
C ALA A 73 -14.80 5.23 -11.99
N GLY A 74 -13.67 5.94 -11.88
CA GLY A 74 -13.28 6.73 -10.71
C GLY A 74 -12.77 5.90 -9.52
N HIS A 75 -12.41 4.62 -9.72
CA HIS A 75 -11.84 3.80 -8.66
C HIS A 75 -10.34 4.11 -8.56
N PRO A 76 -9.84 4.62 -7.41
CA PRO A 76 -8.41 4.83 -7.25
C PRO A 76 -7.68 3.47 -7.23
N VAL A 77 -6.53 3.40 -7.91
CA VAL A 77 -5.73 2.19 -8.05
C VAL A 77 -4.35 2.37 -7.44
N ILE A 78 -4.05 1.61 -6.37
CA ILE A 78 -2.76 1.63 -5.67
C ILE A 78 -2.09 0.26 -5.80
N VAL A 79 -0.92 0.20 -6.43
CA VAL A 79 -0.31 -1.08 -6.83
C VAL A 79 0.72 -1.56 -5.82
N TRP A 80 0.67 -2.84 -5.45
CA TRP A 80 1.64 -3.45 -4.52
C TRP A 80 2.30 -4.72 -5.09
N THR A 81 3.35 -5.26 -4.49
CA THR A 81 4.47 -4.47 -3.96
C THR A 81 5.48 -4.32 -5.09
N VAL A 82 5.90 -3.10 -5.40
CA VAL A 82 6.80 -2.82 -6.53
C VAL A 82 8.13 -2.35 -6.00
N ASN A 83 9.23 -3.03 -6.35
CA ASN A 83 10.53 -2.85 -5.72
C ASN A 83 11.67 -2.54 -6.70
N ASP A 84 11.37 -2.32 -7.97
CA ASP A 84 12.32 -1.96 -9.00
C ASP A 84 11.90 -0.69 -9.75
N LEU A 85 12.88 0.16 -10.04
CA LEU A 85 12.69 1.45 -10.69
C LEU A 85 12.01 1.35 -12.07
N PRO A 86 12.38 0.41 -12.97
CA PRO A 86 11.72 0.29 -14.27
C PRO A 86 10.21 0.04 -14.17
N THR A 87 9.78 -0.85 -13.27
CA THR A 87 8.36 -1.15 -13.06
C THR A 87 7.63 0.04 -12.44
N MET A 88 8.24 0.74 -11.47
CA MET A 88 7.66 1.98 -10.90
C MET A 88 7.41 3.02 -11.99
N GLN A 89 8.43 3.32 -12.81
CA GLN A 89 8.31 4.29 -13.90
C GLN A 89 7.26 3.88 -14.94
N ALA A 90 7.13 2.58 -15.24
CA ALA A 90 6.10 2.08 -16.15
C ALA A 90 4.68 2.27 -15.57
N LEU A 91 4.49 2.05 -14.28
CA LEU A 91 3.20 2.24 -13.61
C LEU A 91 2.83 3.74 -13.50
N LEU A 92 3.80 4.61 -13.20
CA LEU A 92 3.60 6.06 -13.21
C LEU A 92 3.13 6.57 -14.59
N ARG A 93 3.79 6.14 -15.68
CA ARG A 93 3.36 6.49 -17.05
C ARG A 93 1.98 5.98 -17.41
N ARG A 94 1.54 4.87 -16.80
CA ARG A 94 0.19 4.33 -16.96
C ARG A 94 -0.85 5.03 -16.09
N GLY A 95 -0.42 5.94 -15.22
CA GLY A 95 -1.29 6.76 -14.38
C GLY A 95 -1.94 5.98 -13.25
N VAL A 96 -1.23 5.08 -12.57
CA VAL A 96 -1.74 4.54 -11.30
C VAL A 96 -1.81 5.66 -10.24
N ASP A 97 -2.74 5.56 -9.30
CA ASP A 97 -2.93 6.60 -8.26
C ASP A 97 -1.93 6.44 -7.10
N GLY A 98 -1.31 5.27 -6.95
CA GLY A 98 -0.28 5.04 -5.96
C GLY A 98 0.52 3.76 -6.16
N ILE A 99 1.63 3.65 -5.43
CA ILE A 99 2.51 2.46 -5.39
C ILE A 99 2.90 2.19 -3.94
N ILE A 100 2.80 0.92 -3.55
CA ILE A 100 3.30 0.38 -2.28
C ILE A 100 4.65 -0.29 -2.55
N SER A 101 5.70 0.12 -1.83
CA SER A 101 7.07 -0.35 -2.08
C SER A 101 7.84 -0.67 -0.81
N ASP A 102 8.60 -1.77 -0.82
CA ASP A 102 9.63 -2.03 0.19
C ASP A 102 10.83 -1.08 0.06
N ARG A 103 10.94 -0.38 -1.08
CA ARG A 103 12.03 0.53 -1.46
C ARG A 103 11.55 1.99 -1.62
N PRO A 104 11.21 2.68 -0.50
CA PRO A 104 10.90 4.11 -0.53
C PRO A 104 11.96 4.97 -1.21
N ASP A 105 13.23 4.58 -1.12
CA ASP A 105 14.35 5.24 -1.79
C ASP A 105 14.21 5.21 -3.32
N LEU A 106 13.89 4.05 -3.90
CA LEU A 106 13.66 3.92 -5.34
C LEU A 106 12.33 4.54 -5.76
N LEU A 107 11.29 4.46 -4.93
CA LEU A 107 10.01 5.08 -5.24
C LEU A 107 10.13 6.60 -5.27
N MET A 108 10.84 7.20 -4.32
CA MET A 108 11.09 8.64 -4.32
C MET A 108 11.95 9.05 -5.51
N GLN A 109 12.93 8.23 -5.92
CA GLN A 109 13.66 8.44 -7.17
C GLN A 109 12.72 8.43 -8.38
N ALA A 110 11.85 7.43 -8.50
CA ALA A 110 10.88 7.33 -9.59
C ALA A 110 9.99 8.57 -9.68
N VAL A 111 9.53 9.10 -8.54
CA VAL A 111 8.72 10.32 -8.46
C VAL A 111 9.51 11.56 -8.89
N ARG A 112 10.76 11.71 -8.44
CA ARG A 112 11.63 12.84 -8.80
C ARG A 112 11.99 12.84 -10.28
N ASP A 113 12.13 11.66 -10.88
CA ASP A 113 12.48 11.48 -12.29
C ASP A 113 11.24 11.55 -13.21
N PHE A 114 10.03 11.64 -12.66
CA PHE A 114 8.80 11.59 -13.46
C PHE A 114 8.42 12.96 -14.04
N ASP A 115 8.44 13.04 -15.36
CA ASP A 115 7.94 14.15 -16.18
C ASP A 115 6.69 13.67 -16.92
N ALA A 116 5.52 13.95 -16.35
CA ALA A 116 4.22 13.64 -16.92
C ALA A 116 3.86 14.58 -18.08
N SER A 117 4.34 15.82 -18.03
CA SER A 117 4.05 16.89 -18.98
C SER A 117 4.83 16.75 -20.30
N GLY A 118 5.98 16.07 -20.25
CA GLY A 118 6.91 15.91 -21.36
C GLY A 118 7.65 17.20 -21.73
N ASP A 119 7.74 18.16 -20.80
CA ASP A 119 8.41 19.44 -21.01
C ASP A 119 9.93 19.38 -20.77
N GLY A 120 10.44 18.23 -20.33
CA GLY A 120 11.84 17.99 -20.01
C GLY A 120 12.22 18.32 -18.55
N THR A 121 11.25 18.73 -17.72
CA THR A 121 11.42 19.06 -16.30
C THR A 121 10.73 18.02 -15.43
N PRO A 122 11.48 17.13 -14.76
CA PRO A 122 10.87 16.08 -13.95
C PRO A 122 10.44 16.61 -12.57
N GLY A 123 9.60 15.83 -11.88
CA GLY A 123 9.04 16.19 -10.57
C GLY A 123 7.58 16.64 -10.62
N ASP A 124 6.82 16.22 -11.63
CA ASP A 124 5.42 16.63 -11.83
C ASP A 124 4.45 16.17 -10.73
N LEU A 125 4.90 15.26 -9.87
CA LEU A 125 4.14 14.80 -8.71
C LEU A 125 4.53 15.54 -7.43
N LEU A 126 5.48 16.47 -7.48
CA LEU A 126 5.92 17.26 -6.33
C LEU A 126 5.12 18.56 -6.22
N ASP A 127 4.90 19.01 -4.99
CA ASP A 127 4.36 20.33 -4.69
C ASP A 127 5.46 21.39 -4.58
N ALA A 128 5.07 22.63 -4.26
CA ALA A 128 5.99 23.76 -4.11
C ALA A 128 7.03 23.58 -2.99
N ASP A 129 6.79 22.69 -2.02
CA ASP A 129 7.71 22.39 -0.93
C ASP A 129 8.68 21.25 -1.27
N GLY A 130 8.59 20.69 -2.49
CA GLY A 130 9.38 19.56 -2.95
C GLY A 130 8.97 18.23 -2.33
N LEU A 131 7.74 18.14 -1.80
CA LEU A 131 7.15 16.92 -1.29
C LEU A 131 6.17 16.34 -2.31
N ILE A 132 5.93 15.03 -2.26
CA ILE A 132 4.93 14.37 -3.10
C ILE A 132 3.54 14.96 -2.79
N ASP A 133 2.86 15.51 -3.79
CA ASP A 133 1.49 16.02 -3.67
C ASP A 133 0.53 14.82 -3.51
N PRO A 134 -0.06 14.62 -2.32
CA PRO A 134 -0.92 13.47 -2.06
C PRO A 134 -2.24 13.50 -2.85
N LYS A 135 -2.54 14.60 -3.55
CA LYS A 135 -3.67 14.66 -4.49
C LYS A 135 -3.32 14.10 -5.87
N ARG A 136 -2.02 14.02 -6.21
CA ARG A 136 -1.53 13.54 -7.50
C ARG A 136 -1.06 12.10 -7.43
N PHE A 137 -0.43 11.70 -6.33
CA PHE A 137 0.13 10.36 -6.19
C PHE A 137 0.27 9.94 -4.73
N ASP A 138 -0.05 8.67 -4.45
CA ASP A 138 0.12 8.05 -3.14
C ASP A 138 1.32 7.09 -3.13
N ALA A 139 2.46 7.58 -2.66
CA ALA A 139 3.65 6.77 -2.42
C ALA A 139 3.61 6.16 -1.02
N GLN A 140 3.49 4.83 -0.96
CA GLN A 140 3.39 4.12 0.32
C GLN A 140 4.66 3.33 0.63
N GLY A 141 5.21 3.59 1.82
CA GLY A 141 6.30 2.79 2.36
C GLY A 141 5.76 1.49 2.96
N HIS A 142 5.98 0.36 2.27
CA HIS A 142 5.51 -0.97 2.69
C HIS A 142 6.19 -1.40 3.99
N ARG A 143 5.39 -1.59 5.03
CA ARG A 143 5.83 -1.87 6.41
C ARG A 143 6.87 -0.86 6.88
N GLY A 144 6.68 0.39 6.47
CA GLY A 144 7.69 1.45 6.51
C GLY A 144 8.64 1.38 5.32
N ALA A 145 9.79 0.76 5.49
CA ALA A 145 10.85 0.69 4.49
C ALA A 145 11.52 -0.68 4.52
N ARG A 146 10.73 -1.74 4.35
CA ARG A 146 11.13 -3.14 4.63
C ARG A 146 12.46 -3.58 4.02
N ASN A 147 12.85 -3.08 2.84
CA ASN A 147 14.13 -3.45 2.24
C ASN A 147 15.32 -2.63 2.77
N LEU A 148 15.08 -1.56 3.51
CA LEU A 148 16.10 -0.67 4.09
C LEU A 148 16.25 -0.88 5.60
N ARG A 149 15.16 -1.23 6.31
CA ARG A 149 15.11 -1.48 7.75
C ARG A 149 14.22 -2.71 8.05
N PRO A 150 14.39 -3.39 9.20
CA PRO A 150 13.45 -4.41 9.69
C PRO A 150 11.99 -3.94 9.63
N GLU A 151 11.14 -4.72 8.95
CA GLU A 151 9.74 -4.37 8.65
C GLU A 151 8.89 -4.08 9.90
N ASN A 152 7.89 -3.18 9.76
CA ASN A 152 6.91 -2.86 10.80
C ASN A 152 7.52 -2.35 12.13
N THR A 153 8.74 -1.78 12.07
CA THR A 153 9.43 -1.20 13.23
C THR A 153 9.48 0.31 13.15
N LEU A 154 9.69 0.99 14.29
CA LEU A 154 9.84 2.45 14.32
C LEU A 154 10.97 2.94 13.38
N PRO A 155 12.15 2.31 13.33
CA PRO A 155 13.19 2.62 12.35
C PRO A 155 12.74 2.54 10.88
N ALA A 156 11.90 1.57 10.52
CA ALA A 156 11.38 1.46 9.16
C ALA A 156 10.41 2.58 8.82
N PHE A 157 9.57 3.00 9.77
CA PHE A 157 8.68 4.14 9.58
C PHE A 157 9.45 5.47 9.53
N GLU A 158 10.52 5.62 10.32
CA GLU A 158 11.42 6.77 10.20
C GLU A 158 12.02 6.85 8.80
N SER A 159 12.57 5.74 8.29
CA SER A 159 13.14 5.68 6.94
C SER A 159 12.11 6.00 5.85
N ALA A 160 10.85 5.58 6.00
CA ALA A 160 9.79 5.95 5.06
C ALA A 160 9.49 7.46 5.07
N LEU A 161 9.51 8.09 6.25
CA LEU A 161 9.35 9.54 6.39
C LEU A 161 10.55 10.31 5.82
N ASP A 162 11.77 9.81 6.02
CA ASP A 162 13.01 10.35 5.44
C ASP A 162 12.96 10.33 3.90
N HIS A 163 12.33 9.30 3.33
CA HIS A 163 12.08 9.15 1.90
C HIS A 163 10.77 9.78 1.43
N GLN A 164 10.15 10.64 2.24
CA GLN A 164 8.99 11.47 1.87
C GLN A 164 7.75 10.68 1.44
N MET A 165 7.61 9.42 1.86
CA MET A 165 6.40 8.64 1.56
C MET A 165 5.17 9.36 2.09
N THR A 166 4.12 9.44 1.27
CA THR A 166 2.85 10.09 1.61
C THR A 166 2.04 9.25 2.58
N THR A 167 2.28 7.94 2.59
CA THR A 167 1.56 6.98 3.41
C THR A 167 2.52 5.98 4.04
N LEU A 168 2.36 5.73 5.33
CA LEU A 168 2.99 4.60 6.01
C LEU A 168 2.07 3.40 5.90
N GLU A 169 2.47 2.42 5.11
CA GLU A 169 1.76 1.14 5.04
C GLU A 169 2.27 0.23 6.16
N LEU A 170 1.35 -0.47 6.82
CA LEU A 170 1.66 -1.31 7.97
C LEU A 170 0.66 -2.46 8.12
N ASP A 171 1.10 -3.51 8.80
CA ASP A 171 0.29 -4.69 9.07
C ASP A 171 -0.09 -4.77 10.54
N THR A 172 -1.33 -5.14 10.87
CA THR A 172 -1.75 -5.35 12.25
C THR A 172 -2.20 -6.77 12.51
N VAL A 173 -1.89 -7.26 13.70
CA VAL A 173 -2.48 -8.45 14.34
C VAL A 173 -2.89 -8.10 15.78
N LEU A 174 -3.73 -8.93 16.41
CA LEU A 174 -4.12 -8.75 17.80
C LEU A 174 -3.28 -9.58 18.76
N THR A 175 -2.92 -8.97 19.89
CA THR A 175 -2.41 -9.63 21.09
C THR A 175 -3.52 -10.32 21.90
N ALA A 176 -3.15 -11.08 22.93
CA ALA A 176 -4.10 -11.76 23.84
C ALA A 176 -5.03 -10.78 24.59
N ASP A 177 -4.57 -9.56 24.82
CA ASP A 177 -5.31 -8.45 25.43
C ASP A 177 -6.04 -7.56 24.40
N GLY A 178 -6.14 -8.01 23.14
CA GLY A 178 -6.95 -7.38 22.10
C GLY A 178 -6.37 -6.09 21.52
N ILE A 179 -5.07 -5.84 21.70
CA ILE A 179 -4.41 -4.61 21.25
C ILE A 179 -3.80 -4.84 19.85
N PRO A 180 -4.06 -3.96 18.87
CA PRO A 180 -3.40 -4.02 17.56
C PRO A 180 -1.91 -3.71 17.67
N VAL A 181 -1.08 -4.68 17.27
CA VAL A 181 0.39 -4.56 17.18
C VAL A 181 0.87 -4.77 15.77
N LEU A 182 2.03 -4.21 15.43
CA LEU A 182 2.54 -4.24 14.07
C LEU A 182 3.28 -5.53 13.78
N SER A 183 2.68 -6.37 12.94
CA SER A 183 3.31 -7.60 12.45
C SER A 183 2.59 -8.06 11.20
N HIS A 184 3.38 -8.49 10.22
CA HIS A 184 2.84 -9.10 9.01
C HIS A 184 2.23 -10.48 9.29
N ASP A 185 2.89 -11.25 10.15
CA ASP A 185 2.55 -12.63 10.44
C ASP A 185 1.88 -12.72 11.83
N PRO A 186 0.94 -13.66 12.04
CA PRO A 186 0.32 -13.87 13.36
C PRO A 186 1.30 -14.44 14.41
N ASP A 187 2.46 -14.94 13.96
CA ASP A 187 3.51 -15.50 14.80
C ASP A 187 4.81 -14.68 14.68
N LEU A 188 5.51 -14.51 15.80
CA LEU A 188 6.88 -14.01 15.79
C LEU A 188 7.79 -15.06 15.14
N SER A 189 8.42 -14.71 14.02
CA SER A 189 9.32 -15.62 13.32
C SER A 189 10.75 -15.58 13.88
N PRO A 190 11.42 -16.72 14.11
CA PRO A 190 12.86 -16.77 14.41
C PRO A 190 13.76 -16.14 13.34
N LYS A 191 13.25 -15.98 12.11
CA LYS A 191 13.97 -15.30 11.03
C LYS A 191 14.02 -13.77 11.22
N LYS A 192 13.03 -13.21 11.92
CA LYS A 192 12.84 -11.76 12.11
C LYS A 192 13.18 -11.32 13.53
N CYS A 193 12.94 -12.18 14.52
CA CYS A 193 12.95 -11.81 15.93
C CYS A 193 13.90 -12.68 16.77
N ARG A 194 14.18 -12.17 17.97
CA ARG A 194 14.98 -12.79 19.03
C ARG A 194 14.38 -12.41 20.38
N HIS A 195 14.86 -13.04 21.46
CA HIS A 195 14.58 -12.55 22.80
C HIS A 195 15.30 -11.21 23.05
N ALA A 196 14.74 -10.41 23.96
CA ALA A 196 15.29 -9.11 24.33
C ALA A 196 16.70 -9.21 24.92
N ASP A 197 17.02 -10.32 25.60
CA ASP A 197 18.36 -10.63 26.12
C ASP A 197 19.39 -11.01 25.04
N GLY A 198 18.98 -11.07 23.77
CA GLY A 198 19.82 -11.41 22.63
C GLY A 198 19.75 -12.89 22.21
N SER A 199 19.17 -13.77 23.02
CA SER A 199 19.09 -15.19 22.71
C SER A 199 18.15 -15.48 21.53
N PRO A 200 18.44 -16.51 20.71
CA PRO A 200 17.62 -16.84 19.55
C PRO A 200 16.25 -17.38 19.94
N LEU A 201 15.24 -17.12 19.09
CA LEU A 201 13.96 -17.81 19.19
C LEU A 201 14.10 -19.24 18.64
N PRO A 202 13.76 -20.29 19.41
CA PRO A 202 13.88 -21.67 18.93
C PRO A 202 12.76 -22.07 17.97
N ALA A 203 11.59 -21.43 18.06
CA ALA A 203 10.40 -21.70 17.24
C ALA A 203 9.54 -20.43 17.11
N PRO A 204 8.60 -20.39 16.15
CA PRO A 204 7.62 -19.31 16.08
C PRO A 204 6.77 -19.19 17.36
N VAL A 205 6.42 -17.95 17.73
CA VAL A 205 5.60 -17.66 18.92
C VAL A 205 4.32 -16.95 18.51
N PRO A 206 3.12 -17.52 18.76
CA PRO A 206 1.86 -16.88 18.39
C PRO A 206 1.60 -15.60 19.18
N ILE A 207 1.47 -14.47 18.46
CA ILE A 207 1.29 -13.15 19.07
C ILE A 207 -0.03 -13.09 19.86
N ALA A 208 -1.07 -13.77 19.38
CA ALA A 208 -2.37 -13.87 20.05
C ALA A 208 -2.32 -14.55 21.44
N THR A 209 -1.19 -15.15 21.84
CA THR A 209 -1.00 -15.75 23.18
C THR A 209 -0.28 -14.82 24.15
N LEU A 210 0.18 -13.65 23.69
CA LEU A 210 0.97 -12.70 24.46
C LEU A 210 0.17 -11.43 24.70
N THR A 211 0.22 -10.87 25.91
CA THR A 211 -0.20 -9.48 26.14
C THR A 211 0.83 -8.53 25.53
N VAL A 212 0.47 -7.26 25.25
CA VAL A 212 1.44 -6.26 24.75
C VAL A 212 2.63 -6.12 25.68
N ALA A 213 2.40 -6.08 26.99
CA ALA A 213 3.48 -5.97 27.97
C ALA A 213 4.46 -7.16 27.88
N LYS A 214 3.94 -8.38 27.72
CA LYS A 214 4.79 -9.57 27.58
C LYS A 214 5.54 -9.57 26.24
N LEU A 215 4.85 -9.23 25.16
CA LEU A 215 5.43 -9.12 23.81
C LEU A 215 6.60 -8.15 23.81
N GLN A 216 6.37 -6.91 24.25
CA GLN A 216 7.35 -5.83 24.20
C GLN A 216 8.51 -6.02 25.17
N GLY A 217 8.26 -6.61 26.35
CA GLY A 217 9.30 -6.88 27.34
C GLY A 217 10.15 -8.13 27.04
N THR A 218 9.74 -9.00 26.11
CA THR A 218 10.41 -10.29 25.89
C THR A 218 11.09 -10.40 24.53
N PHE A 219 10.64 -9.66 23.51
CA PHE A 219 11.08 -9.88 22.12
C PHE A 219 11.53 -8.59 21.42
N VAL A 220 12.49 -8.75 20.52
CA VAL A 220 13.00 -7.70 19.64
C VAL A 220 13.07 -8.26 18.22
N CYS A 221 12.61 -7.50 17.23
CA CYS A 221 12.51 -7.92 15.83
C CYS A 221 13.48 -7.14 14.93
N ASP A 222 14.78 -7.31 15.18
CA ASP A 222 15.88 -6.59 14.54
C ASP A 222 16.68 -7.45 13.54
N ARG A 223 16.26 -8.69 13.25
CA ARG A 223 17.04 -9.57 12.35
C ARG A 223 16.90 -9.16 10.89
N LEU A 224 18.01 -9.26 10.17
CA LEU A 224 18.10 -8.95 8.75
C LEU A 224 17.68 -10.14 7.88
N LEU A 225 16.90 -9.89 6.84
CA LEU A 225 16.43 -10.90 5.90
C LEU A 225 17.49 -11.15 4.81
N LYS A 226 17.81 -12.44 4.58
CA LYS A 226 18.87 -12.85 3.63
C LYS A 226 18.59 -12.42 2.19
N ASP A 227 17.33 -12.32 1.81
CA ASP A 227 16.87 -11.92 0.49
C ASP A 227 16.75 -10.39 0.34
N ARG A 228 17.24 -9.62 1.32
CA ARG A 228 17.22 -8.16 1.38
C ARG A 228 18.62 -7.62 1.72
N PRO A 229 19.55 -7.62 0.75
CA PRO A 229 20.96 -7.31 1.01
C PRO A 229 21.21 -5.87 1.47
N ASP A 230 20.33 -4.93 1.12
CA ASP A 230 20.44 -3.52 1.51
C ASP A 230 19.86 -3.22 2.90
N GLN A 231 19.20 -4.20 3.53
CA GLN A 231 18.55 -4.01 4.82
C GLN A 231 19.61 -3.89 5.93
N THR A 232 19.48 -2.86 6.75
CA THR A 232 20.34 -2.64 7.93
C THR A 232 19.49 -2.42 9.17
N ASN A 233 20.03 -2.77 10.34
CA ASN A 233 19.42 -2.53 11.64
C ASN A 233 20.27 -1.55 12.49
N ASP A 234 21.14 -0.77 11.85
CA ASP A 234 21.93 0.25 12.51
C ASP A 234 21.04 1.35 13.14
N ARG A 235 21.09 1.45 14.47
CA ARG A 235 20.33 2.43 15.26
C ARG A 235 20.75 3.87 14.97
N ALA A 236 21.98 4.11 14.53
CA ALA A 236 22.47 5.45 14.20
C ALA A 236 21.74 6.05 12.99
N LEU A 237 21.15 5.20 12.14
CA LEU A 237 20.37 5.63 10.98
C LEU A 237 18.87 5.85 11.29
N SER A 238 18.47 5.74 12.56
CA SER A 238 17.10 5.98 13.02
C SER A 238 17.08 6.63 14.41
N PRO A 239 17.72 7.81 14.57
CA PRO A 239 17.85 8.46 15.86
C PRO A 239 16.50 8.85 16.49
N GLU A 240 15.50 9.21 15.68
CA GLU A 240 14.20 9.62 16.21
C GLU A 240 13.41 8.42 16.75
N ALA A 241 13.49 7.27 16.09
CA ALA A 241 12.94 6.01 16.59
C ALA A 241 13.61 5.56 17.90
N VAL A 242 14.93 5.72 18.01
CA VAL A 242 15.68 5.44 19.25
C VAL A 242 15.22 6.37 20.38
N ALA A 243 15.14 7.67 20.12
CA ALA A 243 14.71 8.66 21.11
C ALA A 243 13.26 8.42 21.55
N PHE A 244 12.36 8.16 20.60
CA PHE A 244 10.97 7.82 20.88
C PHE A 244 10.87 6.57 21.76
N ALA A 245 11.54 5.48 21.37
CA ALA A 245 11.51 4.22 22.11
C ALA A 245 11.95 4.40 23.57
N ALA A 246 13.06 5.11 23.80
CA ALA A 246 13.53 5.44 25.14
C ALA A 246 12.50 6.26 25.94
N ARG A 247 11.90 7.27 25.31
CA ARG A 247 10.91 8.17 25.94
C ARG A 247 9.62 7.45 26.34
N VAL A 248 9.17 6.48 25.54
CA VAL A 248 7.96 5.69 25.83
C VAL A 248 8.23 4.39 26.59
N GLY A 249 9.48 4.15 26.99
CA GLY A 249 9.86 2.98 27.78
C GLY A 249 9.88 1.65 27.00
N LEU A 250 10.04 1.69 25.68
CA LEU A 250 10.30 0.49 24.89
C LEU A 250 11.75 0.02 25.09
N PRO A 251 12.01 -1.27 25.34
CA PRO A 251 13.37 -1.77 25.56
C PRO A 251 14.32 -1.58 24.38
N ASP A 252 13.79 -1.53 23.15
CA ASP A 252 14.57 -1.39 21.92
C ASP A 252 13.71 -0.70 20.83
N PRO A 253 14.27 0.12 19.92
CA PRO A 253 13.51 0.68 18.78
C PRO A 253 12.93 -0.38 17.83
N TYR A 254 13.48 -1.60 17.83
CA TYR A 254 12.97 -2.75 17.07
C TYR A 254 12.01 -3.64 17.88
N THR A 255 11.58 -3.20 19.08
CA THR A 255 10.45 -3.82 19.78
C THR A 255 9.19 -3.70 18.92
N VAL A 256 8.37 -4.76 18.87
CA VAL A 256 7.09 -4.76 18.14
C VAL A 256 6.20 -3.62 18.65
N PRO A 257 5.95 -2.57 17.86
CA PRO A 257 5.15 -1.44 18.33
C PRO A 257 3.66 -1.79 18.32
N THR A 258 2.87 -1.04 19.10
CA THR A 258 1.41 -0.98 18.95
C THR A 258 1.04 0.02 17.86
N LEU A 259 -0.15 -0.11 17.26
CA LEU A 259 -0.65 0.86 16.29
C LEU A 259 -0.69 2.29 16.87
N ARG A 260 -1.08 2.42 18.15
CA ARG A 260 -1.08 3.71 18.87
C ARG A 260 0.32 4.31 18.97
N GLN A 261 1.34 3.49 19.23
CA GLN A 261 2.73 3.95 19.29
C GLN A 261 3.24 4.46 17.94
N VAL A 262 2.84 3.83 16.82
CA VAL A 262 3.20 4.33 15.47
C VAL A 262 2.53 5.67 15.18
N PHE A 263 1.25 5.84 15.53
CA PHE A 263 0.57 7.15 15.40
C PHE A 263 1.23 8.23 16.24
N ALA A 264 1.57 7.92 17.50
CA ALA A 264 2.28 8.85 18.37
C ALA A 264 3.68 9.20 17.84
N PHE A 265 4.41 8.21 17.32
CA PHE A 265 5.72 8.42 16.71
C PHE A 265 5.64 9.39 15.54
N ALA A 266 4.75 9.13 14.57
CA ALA A 266 4.57 10.00 13.41
C ALA A 266 4.11 11.42 13.80
N ALA A 267 3.27 11.56 14.83
CA ALA A 267 2.84 12.86 15.32
C ALA A 267 3.98 13.69 15.93
N GLU A 268 4.93 13.05 16.62
CA GLU A 268 6.11 13.71 17.20
C GLU A 268 7.08 14.20 16.13
N GLN A 269 7.20 13.46 15.02
CA GLN A 269 8.03 13.89 13.88
C GLN A 269 7.54 15.22 13.25
N ALA A 270 6.30 15.63 13.52
CA ALA A 270 5.70 16.86 13.04
C ALA A 270 5.90 18.06 13.97
N ASP A 271 6.57 17.91 15.11
CA ASP A 271 6.74 19.00 16.08
C ASP A 271 7.76 20.07 15.63
N ALA A 272 7.78 21.20 16.33
CA ALA A 272 8.66 22.32 16.00
C ALA A 272 10.15 22.02 16.21
N ALA A 273 10.48 21.10 17.12
CA ALA A 273 11.87 20.74 17.38
C ALA A 273 12.44 19.89 16.23
N HIS A 274 11.62 18.99 15.67
CA HIS A 274 11.96 18.22 14.47
C HIS A 274 12.00 19.12 13.25
N GLU A 275 11.04 20.04 13.10
CA GLU A 275 11.03 20.99 11.97
C GLU A 275 12.30 21.85 11.90
N ALA A 276 12.91 22.18 13.04
CA ALA A 276 14.19 22.89 13.08
C ALA A 276 15.39 22.03 12.63
N ARG A 277 15.34 20.70 12.80
CA ARG A 277 16.42 19.77 12.41
C ARG A 277 16.26 19.25 10.98
N ASP A 278 15.03 18.88 10.63
CA ASP A 278 14.63 18.31 9.35
C ASP A 278 13.24 18.83 8.95
N PRO A 279 13.19 20.01 8.32
CA PRO A 279 11.93 20.68 8.01
C PRO A 279 11.09 19.91 7.00
N LEU A 280 11.72 19.11 6.14
CA LEU A 280 11.05 18.39 5.07
C LEU A 280 10.33 17.15 5.61
N ARG A 281 11.01 16.38 6.47
CA ARG A 281 10.39 15.28 7.21
C ARG A 281 9.25 15.77 8.10
N ALA A 282 9.44 16.89 8.82
CA ALA A 282 8.39 17.44 9.67
C ALA A 282 7.14 17.84 8.88
N ARG A 283 7.30 18.54 7.74
CA ARG A 283 6.18 18.86 6.85
C ARG A 283 5.51 17.60 6.28
N ASN A 284 6.27 16.57 5.93
CA ASN A 284 5.69 15.29 5.51
C ASN A 284 4.89 14.63 6.65
N ALA A 285 5.47 14.54 7.85
CA ALA A 285 4.82 13.96 9.03
C ALA A 285 3.51 14.67 9.42
N ARG A 286 3.40 15.99 9.21
CA ARG A 286 2.14 16.75 9.42
C ARG A 286 0.99 16.23 8.56
N ARG A 287 1.28 15.67 7.38
CA ARG A 287 0.28 15.25 6.38
C ARG A 287 0.26 13.76 6.05
N VAL A 288 1.25 12.99 6.53
CA VAL A 288 1.39 11.56 6.24
C VAL A 288 0.10 10.78 6.54
N ARG A 289 -0.28 9.85 5.69
CA ARG A 289 -1.42 8.96 5.90
C ARG A 289 -0.93 7.60 6.41
N PHE A 290 -1.86 6.72 6.75
CA PHE A 290 -1.59 5.36 7.13
C PHE A 290 -2.48 4.42 6.33
N ASN A 291 -1.91 3.33 5.84
CA ASN A 291 -2.67 2.25 5.22
C ASN A 291 -2.50 0.99 6.07
N VAL A 292 -3.54 0.65 6.81
CA VAL A 292 -3.50 -0.32 7.91
C VAL A 292 -4.09 -1.64 7.46
N GLU A 293 -3.25 -2.66 7.27
CA GLU A 293 -3.71 -3.99 6.91
C GLU A 293 -4.24 -4.76 8.12
N LEU A 294 -5.44 -5.33 7.96
CA LEU A 294 -5.95 -6.36 8.88
C LEU A 294 -5.39 -7.72 8.42
N LYS A 295 -4.48 -8.29 9.22
CA LYS A 295 -3.99 -9.66 9.00
C LYS A 295 -4.83 -10.69 9.72
N ARG A 296 -4.90 -11.88 9.12
CA ARG A 296 -5.53 -13.04 9.76
C ARG A 296 -4.71 -13.49 10.96
N THR A 297 -5.38 -13.87 12.02
CA THR A 297 -4.77 -14.50 13.21
C THR A 297 -4.36 -15.95 12.95
N SER A 298 -4.87 -16.59 11.89
CA SER A 298 -4.38 -17.86 11.34
C SER A 298 -4.83 -18.02 9.88
N GLU A 299 -4.13 -18.82 9.08
CA GLU A 299 -4.52 -19.10 7.69
C GLU A 299 -5.93 -19.71 7.55
N LYS A 300 -6.41 -20.39 8.60
CA LYS A 300 -7.67 -21.14 8.61
C LYS A 300 -8.87 -20.35 9.11
N THR A 301 -8.64 -19.15 9.64
CA THR A 301 -9.69 -18.33 10.27
C THR A 301 -9.83 -17.02 9.53
N ASP A 302 -11.08 -16.67 9.21
CA ASP A 302 -11.43 -15.34 8.73
C ASP A 302 -11.00 -14.27 9.74
N ILE A 303 -10.82 -13.04 9.26
CA ILE A 303 -10.51 -11.90 10.13
C ILE A 303 -11.75 -11.61 10.98
N ALA A 304 -11.62 -11.75 12.30
CA ALA A 304 -12.70 -11.46 13.21
C ALA A 304 -13.06 -9.96 13.19
N PRO A 305 -14.35 -9.58 13.23
CA PRO A 305 -14.77 -8.17 13.30
C PRO A 305 -14.09 -7.38 14.43
N ALA A 306 -13.78 -8.06 15.55
CA ALA A 306 -13.08 -7.47 16.69
C ALA A 306 -11.71 -6.86 16.34
N HIS A 307 -11.02 -7.37 15.32
CA HIS A 307 -9.75 -6.79 14.86
C HIS A 307 -9.97 -5.46 14.15
N GLY A 308 -10.94 -5.40 13.24
CA GLY A 308 -11.37 -4.15 12.63
C GLY A 308 -11.85 -3.12 13.66
N ASP A 309 -12.63 -3.57 14.65
CA ASP A 309 -13.11 -2.72 15.76
C ASP A 309 -11.96 -2.15 16.60
N ALA A 310 -10.97 -2.98 16.95
CA ALA A 310 -9.82 -2.53 17.73
C ALA A 310 -8.95 -1.53 16.96
N VAL A 311 -8.76 -1.73 15.66
CA VAL A 311 -8.06 -0.77 14.78
C VAL A 311 -8.85 0.54 14.71
N ALA A 312 -10.16 0.48 14.42
CA ALA A 312 -11.01 1.66 14.32
C ALA A 312 -11.03 2.47 15.62
N GLN A 313 -11.10 1.80 16.77
CA GLN A 313 -11.04 2.46 18.08
C GLN A 313 -9.73 3.26 18.23
N VAL A 314 -8.57 2.65 17.94
CA VAL A 314 -7.27 3.36 18.02
C VAL A 314 -7.23 4.56 17.06
N VAL A 315 -7.79 4.42 15.86
CA VAL A 315 -7.86 5.50 14.86
C VAL A 315 -8.75 6.65 15.34
N GLN A 316 -9.92 6.35 15.89
CA GLN A 316 -10.86 7.34 16.42
C GLN A 316 -10.26 8.09 17.61
N GLU A 317 -9.66 7.38 18.57
CA GLU A 317 -9.02 7.98 19.74
C GLU A 317 -7.82 8.88 19.36
N ALA A 318 -7.11 8.54 18.28
CA ALA A 318 -6.03 9.38 17.75
C ALA A 318 -6.54 10.56 16.89
N GLY A 319 -7.84 10.63 16.58
CA GLY A 319 -8.41 11.65 15.69
C GLY A 319 -7.94 11.52 14.23
N LEU A 320 -7.55 10.32 13.80
CA LEU A 320 -6.89 10.07 12.51
C LEU A 320 -7.80 9.47 11.43
N ALA A 321 -9.12 9.43 11.62
CA ALA A 321 -10.05 8.80 10.67
C ALA A 321 -9.88 9.28 9.21
N ARG A 322 -9.57 10.56 8.99
CA ARG A 322 -9.33 11.11 7.64
C ARG A 322 -7.95 10.78 7.05
N ARG A 323 -7.01 10.34 7.89
CA ARG A 323 -5.62 10.01 7.54
C ARG A 323 -5.36 8.50 7.48
N VAL A 324 -6.36 7.66 7.77
CA VAL A 324 -6.20 6.21 7.83
C VAL A 324 -7.11 5.55 6.79
N ASP A 325 -6.51 4.68 5.99
CA ASP A 325 -7.20 3.68 5.20
C ASP A 325 -7.05 2.32 5.88
N VAL A 326 -8.08 1.48 5.81
CA VAL A 326 -8.01 0.09 6.30
C VAL A 326 -8.04 -0.85 5.11
N GLN A 327 -7.02 -1.70 4.99
CA GLN A 327 -6.87 -2.62 3.87
C GLN A 327 -6.94 -4.09 4.28
N SER A 328 -7.33 -4.95 3.35
CA SER A 328 -7.24 -6.40 3.52
C SER A 328 -7.37 -7.14 2.19
N PHE A 329 -6.80 -8.34 2.13
CA PHE A 329 -7.13 -9.35 1.11
C PHE A 329 -8.50 -9.99 1.35
N ASP A 330 -9.00 -9.92 2.58
CA ASP A 330 -10.26 -10.53 2.96
C ASP A 330 -11.43 -9.59 2.63
N LEU A 331 -12.17 -9.95 1.58
CA LEU A 331 -13.37 -9.22 1.16
C LEU A 331 -14.39 -9.04 2.28
N ARG A 332 -14.57 -10.04 3.15
CA ARG A 332 -15.52 -9.96 4.26
C ARG A 332 -15.06 -8.96 5.31
N ALA A 333 -13.76 -8.86 5.54
CA ALA A 333 -13.18 -7.85 6.43
C ALA A 333 -13.40 -6.43 5.88
N VAL A 334 -13.14 -6.23 4.58
CA VAL A 334 -13.42 -4.94 3.90
C VAL A 334 -14.89 -4.55 4.06
N ARG A 335 -15.82 -5.48 3.85
CA ARG A 335 -17.26 -5.24 4.07
C ARG A 335 -17.62 -4.92 5.50
N SER A 336 -17.12 -5.73 6.43
CA SER A 336 -17.32 -5.50 7.86
C SER A 336 -16.85 -4.11 8.27
N MET A 337 -15.73 -3.61 7.72
CA MET A 337 -15.25 -2.24 7.98
C MET A 337 -16.20 -1.18 7.40
N GLN A 338 -16.67 -1.34 6.17
CA GLN A 338 -17.63 -0.41 5.55
C GLN A 338 -18.95 -0.30 6.32
N ASP A 339 -19.42 -1.42 6.88
CA ASP A 339 -20.68 -1.47 7.63
C ASP A 339 -20.55 -0.90 9.04
N ARG A 340 -19.45 -1.23 9.73
CA ARG A 340 -19.28 -0.93 11.16
C ARG A 340 -18.57 0.41 11.42
N HIS A 341 -17.66 0.80 10.53
CA HIS A 341 -16.81 1.99 10.65
C HIS A 341 -16.80 2.79 9.33
N PRO A 342 -17.97 3.28 8.88
CA PRO A 342 -18.14 3.94 7.58
C PRO A 342 -17.35 5.25 7.43
N GLU A 343 -16.81 5.80 8.51
CA GLU A 343 -15.92 6.95 8.53
C GLU A 343 -14.50 6.63 8.05
N LEU A 344 -14.12 5.35 7.96
CA LEU A 344 -12.81 4.91 7.47
C LEU A 344 -12.92 4.49 6.01
N ARG A 345 -12.00 4.97 5.18
CA ARG A 345 -11.89 4.51 3.80
C ARG A 345 -11.26 3.12 3.78
N THR A 346 -11.77 2.23 2.94
CA THR A 346 -11.25 0.86 2.81
C THR A 346 -10.43 0.68 1.53
N SER A 347 -9.50 -0.26 1.54
CA SER A 347 -8.70 -0.68 0.39
C SER A 347 -8.76 -2.20 0.23
N LEU A 348 -9.07 -2.68 -0.97
CA LEU A 348 -9.13 -4.11 -1.28
C LEU A 348 -7.83 -4.57 -1.93
N LEU A 349 -7.11 -5.48 -1.28
CA LEU A 349 -5.91 -6.10 -1.83
C LEU A 349 -6.28 -7.26 -2.76
N LEU A 350 -5.72 -7.26 -3.98
CA LEU A 350 -5.96 -8.29 -4.99
C LEU A 350 -4.66 -8.94 -5.43
N GLU A 351 -4.46 -10.21 -5.08
CA GLU A 351 -3.37 -11.03 -5.62
C GLU A 351 -3.79 -11.77 -6.90
N THR A 352 -5.07 -12.09 -7.01
CA THR A 352 -5.69 -12.75 -8.16
C THR A 352 -6.79 -11.89 -8.75
N ARG A 353 -7.13 -12.14 -10.02
CA ARG A 353 -8.24 -11.46 -10.67
C ARG A 353 -9.57 -11.84 -9.99
N PRO A 354 -10.41 -10.87 -9.59
CA PRO A 354 -11.75 -11.13 -9.08
C PRO A 354 -12.60 -12.00 -9.99
N THR A 355 -13.48 -12.78 -9.37
CA THR A 355 -14.43 -13.69 -10.01
C THR A 355 -15.87 -13.24 -9.75
N ALA A 356 -16.84 -13.85 -10.45
CA ALA A 356 -18.26 -13.62 -10.15
C ALA A 356 -18.66 -14.07 -8.73
N ALA A 357 -17.94 -15.04 -8.14
CA ALA A 357 -18.18 -15.48 -6.77
C ALA A 357 -17.79 -14.40 -5.76
N ASP A 358 -16.71 -13.67 -6.02
CA ASP A 358 -16.26 -12.56 -5.18
C ASP A 358 -17.26 -11.40 -5.19
N VAL A 359 -17.83 -11.09 -6.36
CA VAL A 359 -18.91 -10.09 -6.48
C VAL A 359 -20.12 -10.52 -5.64
N LYS A 360 -20.58 -11.77 -5.79
CA LYS A 360 -21.72 -12.31 -5.03
C LYS A 360 -21.46 -12.34 -3.51
N ALA A 361 -20.21 -12.44 -3.08
CA ALA A 361 -19.88 -12.46 -1.66
C ALA A 361 -20.05 -11.08 -0.98
N VAL A 362 -20.18 -10.01 -1.76
CA VAL A 362 -20.31 -8.63 -1.28
C VAL A 362 -21.56 -7.89 -1.80
N GLU A 363 -22.37 -8.54 -2.63
CA GLU A 363 -23.75 -8.13 -2.93
C GLU A 363 -24.62 -8.41 -1.70
#